data_AF-A0A9Q9HG10-F1
#
_entry.id   AF-A0A9Q9HG10-F1
#
_cell.length_a   1.000
_cell.length_b   1.000
_cell.length_c   1.000
_cell.angle_alpha   90.00
_cell.angle_beta   90.00
_cell.angle_gamma   90.00
#
_symmetry.space_group_name_H-M   'P 1'
#
loop_
_entity.id
_entity.type
_entity.pdbx_description
1 polymer ?
#
loop_
_entity_poly.entity_id
_entity_poly.type
_entity_poly.pdbx_seq_one_letter_code
_entity_poly.pdbx_strand_id
1 'polypeptide(L)'
;MPQSRLTGSRIRERRLYLGQKQAALAREVGISAAYLNLIEHNRRRIGGKLLNNLARALAVDPVQLTEGAEDALVGRLKDAAVRLPQAAAELDKVEDLAGRFPGWTALISAQHRRIEVLEHTAEALTDRLTHDPQLAASLHEVISTVTAIRSTASILSDNVDIDPEWQSRFLRNMREESRRLSASAQGLVDYLDAGADQETTPLVPQEEMTAFFAAHQWVFASLEGEQTDLGPQIATLIETSEHLQSDEARLLTRSWLERYVEDAQLVPMAQFTEQWERSAGDISALAAHFAQPIDRILRRVAALPEAKGGAQSSGLLICDGAGAIIFRKPVSGFALPRFGAGCPLWPLYHALSRPGEPVSALLDMGGRNARRFRCLAISQPVGVPQFDVPPRNEVTMLILPEDDVAPPAENPILAGSSCRVCAREGCASRREPSILSG
;
A
#
# COMPACT_ATOMS: atom_id res chain seq x y z
N MET A 1 20.10 35.69 -33.83
CA MET A 1 20.07 34.69 -32.75
C MET A 1 20.58 35.36 -31.48
N PRO A 2 19.73 35.58 -30.46
CA PRO A 2 20.20 36.14 -29.19
C PRO A 2 21.10 35.11 -28.52
N GLN A 3 22.40 35.40 -28.42
CA GLN A 3 23.35 34.55 -27.70
C GLN A 3 22.98 34.49 -26.22
N SER A 4 22.81 33.27 -25.69
CA SER A 4 22.57 33.01 -24.27
C SER A 4 23.55 33.78 -23.40
N ARG A 5 23.05 34.41 -22.32
CA ARG A 5 23.86 35.18 -21.36
C ARG A 5 24.89 34.33 -20.60
N LEU A 6 24.85 33.00 -20.74
CA LEU A 6 25.60 32.04 -19.92
C LEU A 6 26.66 31.23 -20.68
N THR A 7 26.95 31.54 -21.94
CA THR A 7 27.98 30.87 -22.74
C THR A 7 29.34 30.81 -22.05
N GLY A 8 29.70 31.84 -21.28
CA GLY A 8 30.94 31.89 -20.51
C GLY A 8 31.03 30.86 -19.40
N SER A 9 29.96 30.67 -18.62
CA SER A 9 29.92 29.68 -17.54
C SER A 9 30.11 28.27 -18.07
N ARG A 10 29.51 27.94 -19.22
CA ARG A 10 29.63 26.63 -19.86
C ARG A 10 31.04 26.35 -20.38
N ILE A 11 31.69 27.38 -20.94
CA ILE A 11 33.10 27.31 -21.34
C ILE A 11 33.98 26.99 -20.14
N ARG A 12 33.73 27.66 -19.00
CA ARG A 12 34.47 27.42 -17.76
C ARG A 12 34.25 26.01 -17.22
N GLU A 13 33.01 25.56 -17.16
CA GLU A 13 32.65 24.22 -16.66
C GLU A 13 33.27 23.13 -17.52
N ARG A 14 33.15 23.22 -18.85
CA ARG A 14 33.74 22.25 -19.77
C ARG A 14 35.27 22.25 -19.69
N ARG A 15 35.88 23.43 -19.54
CA ARG A 15 37.33 23.56 -19.32
C ARG A 15 37.77 22.86 -18.04
N LEU A 16 37.04 23.04 -16.94
CA LEU A 16 37.33 22.39 -15.66
C LEU A 16 37.15 20.86 -15.74
N TYR A 17 36.10 20.40 -16.42
CA TYR A 17 35.86 18.97 -16.68
C TYR A 17 37.03 18.32 -17.44
N LEU A 18 37.62 19.02 -18.42
CA LEU A 18 38.79 18.57 -19.17
C LEU A 18 40.12 18.76 -18.41
N GLY A 19 40.09 19.26 -17.17
CA GLY A 19 41.29 19.55 -16.37
C GLY A 19 42.19 20.63 -16.95
N GLN A 20 41.68 21.45 -17.89
CA GLN A 20 42.50 22.38 -18.66
C GLN A 20 42.67 23.71 -17.90
N LYS A 21 43.92 24.20 -17.81
CA LYS A 21 44.21 25.51 -17.20
C LYS A 21 43.70 26.64 -18.11
N GLN A 22 43.13 27.68 -17.51
CA GLN A 22 42.59 28.84 -18.24
C GLN A 22 43.60 29.48 -19.19
N ALA A 23 44.87 29.63 -18.77
CA ALA A 23 45.93 30.17 -19.62
C ALA A 23 46.26 29.28 -20.84
N ALA A 24 46.05 27.96 -20.72
CA ALA A 24 46.27 27.02 -21.82
C ALA A 24 45.16 27.15 -22.87
N LEU A 25 43.89 27.17 -22.45
CA LEU A 25 42.76 27.38 -23.35
C LEU A 25 42.84 28.76 -24.04
N ALA A 26 43.21 29.81 -23.29
CA ALA A 26 43.36 31.15 -23.86
C ALA A 26 44.41 31.18 -24.98
N ARG A 27 45.55 30.50 -24.76
CA ARG A 27 46.64 30.41 -25.75
C ARG A 27 46.23 29.62 -26.99
N GLU A 28 45.53 28.50 -26.80
CA GLU A 28 45.04 27.63 -27.87
C GLU A 28 44.06 28.37 -28.80
N VAL A 29 43.19 29.21 -28.23
CA VAL A 29 42.18 29.96 -28.98
C VAL A 29 42.70 31.35 -29.41
N GLY A 30 43.94 31.72 -29.06
CA GLY A 30 44.61 32.94 -29.51
C GLY A 30 44.12 34.23 -28.84
N ILE A 31 43.68 34.16 -27.58
CA ILE A 31 43.25 35.32 -26.77
C ILE A 31 44.05 35.44 -25.47
N SER A 32 43.98 36.59 -24.79
CA SER A 32 44.64 36.75 -23.49
C SER A 32 43.88 36.03 -22.37
N ALA A 33 44.58 35.53 -21.36
CA ALA A 33 43.96 34.88 -20.21
C ALA A 33 42.98 35.80 -19.45
N ALA A 34 43.28 37.10 -19.38
CA ALA A 34 42.39 38.11 -18.82
C ALA A 34 41.12 38.29 -19.67
N TYR A 35 41.23 38.22 -21.00
CA TYR A 35 40.08 38.27 -21.89
C TYR A 35 39.18 37.03 -21.73
N LEU A 36 39.79 35.84 -21.66
CA LEU A 36 39.06 34.60 -21.38
C LEU A 36 38.38 34.64 -20.00
N ASN A 37 38.99 35.29 -19.00
CA ASN A 37 38.39 35.46 -17.68
C ASN A 37 37.07 36.24 -17.73
N LEU A 38 37.07 37.35 -18.48
CA LEU A 38 35.86 38.17 -18.66
C LEU A 38 34.77 37.41 -19.41
N ILE A 39 35.14 36.54 -20.35
CA ILE A 39 34.21 35.66 -21.06
C ILE A 39 33.65 34.62 -20.09
N GLU A 40 34.49 33.88 -19.37
CA GLU A 40 34.10 32.81 -18.44
C GLU A 40 33.18 33.28 -17.29
N HIS A 41 33.24 34.57 -16.95
CA HIS A 41 32.35 35.21 -15.96
C HIS A 41 31.17 35.96 -16.60
N ASN A 42 30.89 35.72 -17.89
CA ASN A 42 29.80 36.34 -18.66
C ASN A 42 29.84 37.89 -18.71
N ARG A 43 30.98 38.50 -18.38
CA ARG A 43 31.16 39.97 -18.46
C ARG A 43 31.39 40.44 -19.89
N ARG A 44 31.76 39.54 -20.80
CA ARG A 44 31.97 39.83 -22.22
C ARG A 44 31.33 38.77 -23.09
N ARG A 45 30.38 39.19 -23.93
CA ARG A 45 29.71 38.31 -24.90
C ARG A 45 30.65 37.93 -26.03
N ILE A 46 30.48 36.72 -26.54
CA ILE A 46 31.28 36.17 -27.64
C ILE A 46 30.38 35.55 -28.69
N GLY A 47 30.84 35.57 -29.94
CA GLY A 47 30.10 35.03 -31.06
C GLY A 47 30.99 34.69 -32.24
N GLY A 48 30.38 34.06 -33.25
CA GLY A 48 31.04 33.77 -34.54
C GLY A 48 32.32 32.96 -34.39
N LYS A 49 33.42 33.47 -34.98
CA LYS A 49 34.71 32.76 -35.06
C LYS A 49 35.28 32.38 -33.69
N LEU A 50 35.14 33.24 -32.68
CA LEU A 50 35.71 33.00 -31.35
C LEU A 50 34.96 31.88 -30.60
N LEU A 51 33.63 31.87 -30.68
CA LEU A 51 32.80 30.80 -30.11
C LEU A 51 33.12 29.45 -30.75
N ASN A 52 33.24 29.41 -32.08
CA ASN A 52 33.57 28.19 -32.81
C ASN A 52 34.98 27.68 -32.47
N ASN A 53 35.95 28.58 -32.25
CA ASN A 53 37.29 28.20 -31.83
C ASN A 53 37.31 27.64 -30.41
N LEU A 54 36.54 28.23 -29.49
CA LEU A 54 36.40 27.72 -28.11
C LEU A 54 35.68 26.37 -28.08
N ALA A 55 34.62 26.20 -28.86
CA ALA A 55 33.90 24.93 -29.01
C ALA A 55 34.82 23.81 -29.52
N ARG A 56 35.64 24.12 -30.54
CA ARG A 56 36.62 23.18 -31.09
C ARG A 56 37.69 22.79 -30.07
N ALA A 57 38.26 23.76 -29.36
CA ALA A 57 39.27 23.52 -28.32
C ALA A 57 38.71 22.69 -27.14
N LEU A 58 37.43 22.86 -26.83
CA LEU A 58 36.73 22.15 -25.75
C LEU A 58 36.04 20.85 -26.18
N ALA A 59 36.22 20.44 -27.44
CA ALA A 59 35.63 19.26 -28.06
C ALA A 59 34.11 19.14 -27.80
N VAL A 60 33.38 20.23 -28.04
CA VAL A 60 31.91 20.31 -27.90
C VAL A 60 31.31 21.01 -29.11
N ASP A 61 30.04 20.73 -29.38
CA ASP A 61 29.30 21.44 -30.42
C ASP A 61 29.05 22.91 -29.99
N PRO A 62 29.25 23.91 -30.87
CA PRO A 62 28.90 25.30 -30.57
C PRO A 62 27.47 25.49 -30.04
N VAL A 63 26.52 24.68 -30.52
CA VAL A 63 25.13 24.71 -30.07
C VAL A 63 25.01 24.30 -28.60
N GLN A 64 25.79 23.33 -28.13
CA GLN A 64 25.79 22.91 -26.71
C GLN A 64 26.29 24.01 -25.77
N LEU A 65 27.20 24.88 -26.25
CA LEU A 65 27.65 26.05 -25.51
C LEU A 65 26.62 27.20 -25.52
N THR A 66 25.57 27.13 -26.35
CA THR A 66 24.57 28.20 -26.50
C THR A 66 23.14 27.83 -26.10
N GLU A 67 22.66 26.62 -26.39
CA GLU A 67 21.25 26.20 -26.27
C GLU A 67 21.18 24.72 -25.84
N GLY A 68 20.30 24.36 -24.92
CA GLY A 68 19.89 22.94 -24.83
C GLY A 68 19.49 22.36 -23.47
N ALA A 69 20.12 22.73 -22.36
CA ALA A 69 19.83 22.10 -21.05
C ALA A 69 19.16 23.04 -20.03
N GLU A 70 19.44 24.35 -20.12
CA GLU A 70 18.94 25.33 -19.15
C GLU A 70 17.55 25.85 -19.48
N ASP A 71 17.12 25.96 -20.75
CA ASP A 71 15.80 26.55 -21.05
C ASP A 71 14.64 25.73 -20.48
N ALA A 72 14.75 24.40 -20.54
CA ALA A 72 13.77 23.50 -19.91
C ALA A 72 13.84 23.53 -18.38
N LEU A 73 15.03 23.73 -17.79
CA LEU A 73 15.21 23.84 -16.34
C LEU A 73 14.69 25.20 -15.83
N VAL A 74 15.04 26.28 -16.52
CA VAL A 74 14.57 27.65 -16.27
C VAL A 74 13.05 27.72 -16.42
N GLY A 75 12.48 27.07 -17.43
CA GLY A 75 11.03 26.91 -17.55
C GLY A 75 10.42 26.29 -16.30
N ARG A 76 10.89 25.11 -15.89
CA ARG A 76 10.40 24.43 -14.68
C ARG A 76 10.57 25.23 -13.39
N LEU A 77 11.65 26.01 -13.26
CA LEU A 77 11.87 26.88 -12.10
C LEU A 77 10.90 28.06 -12.09
N LYS A 78 10.58 28.63 -13.25
CA LYS A 78 9.55 29.67 -13.38
C LYS A 78 8.17 29.10 -13.04
N ASP A 79 7.84 27.92 -13.55
CA ASP A 79 6.57 27.25 -13.27
C ASP A 79 6.41 26.96 -11.77
N ALA A 80 7.47 26.47 -11.13
CA ALA A 80 7.51 26.25 -9.68
C ALA A 80 7.24 27.54 -8.88
N ALA A 81 7.81 28.67 -9.31
CA ALA A 81 7.61 29.96 -8.67
C ALA A 81 6.19 30.52 -8.88
N VAL A 82 5.55 30.25 -10.02
CA VAL A 82 4.14 30.65 -10.27
C VAL A 82 3.18 29.89 -9.34
N ARG A 83 3.44 28.60 -9.06
CA ARG A 83 2.60 27.81 -8.15
C ARG A 83 2.67 28.26 -6.68
N LEU A 84 3.75 28.92 -6.26
CA LEU A 84 3.92 29.43 -4.89
C LEU A 84 4.32 30.92 -4.87
N PRO A 85 3.39 31.85 -5.18
CA PRO A 85 3.67 33.28 -5.27
C PRO A 85 4.26 33.88 -3.98
N GLN A 86 3.92 33.32 -2.83
CA GLN A 86 4.40 33.73 -1.50
C GLN A 86 5.90 33.52 -1.29
N ALA A 87 6.55 32.67 -2.10
CA ALA A 87 7.99 32.49 -2.05
C ALA A 87 8.75 33.69 -2.63
N ALA A 88 8.08 34.58 -3.38
CA ALA A 88 8.62 35.82 -3.93
C ALA A 88 9.96 35.62 -4.68
N ALA A 89 10.04 34.60 -5.54
CA ALA A 89 11.26 34.28 -6.29
C ALA A 89 11.62 35.36 -7.33
N GLU A 90 12.92 35.68 -7.44
CA GLU A 90 13.47 36.65 -8.39
C GLU A 90 13.49 36.07 -9.83
N LEU A 91 12.35 36.09 -10.52
CA LEU A 91 12.18 35.47 -11.84
C LEU A 91 13.09 36.05 -12.93
N ASP A 92 13.51 37.30 -12.79
CA ASP A 92 14.44 37.99 -13.69
C ASP A 92 15.87 37.45 -13.61
N LYS A 93 16.21 36.74 -12.53
CA LYS A 93 17.55 36.16 -12.28
C LYS A 93 17.59 34.63 -12.31
N VAL A 94 16.52 33.98 -12.75
CA VAL A 94 16.44 32.50 -12.78
C VAL A 94 17.53 31.84 -13.63
N GLU A 95 17.96 32.51 -14.71
CA GLU A 95 19.06 32.06 -15.57
C GLU A 95 20.39 32.08 -14.79
N ASP A 96 20.64 33.12 -14.00
CA ASP A 96 21.83 33.21 -13.16
C ASP A 96 21.82 32.16 -12.03
N LEU A 97 20.64 31.84 -11.50
CA LEU A 97 20.46 30.79 -10.49
C LEU A 97 20.79 29.40 -11.07
N ALA A 98 20.24 29.07 -12.24
CA ALA A 98 20.48 27.81 -12.94
C ALA A 98 21.97 27.62 -13.25
N GLY A 99 22.65 28.66 -13.74
CA GLY A 99 24.06 28.58 -14.10
C GLY A 99 25.03 28.56 -12.91
N ARG A 100 24.67 29.18 -11.76
CA ARG A 100 25.56 29.26 -10.58
C ARG A 100 25.38 28.12 -9.59
N PHE A 101 24.17 27.56 -9.49
CA PHE A 101 23.83 26.58 -8.46
C PHE A 101 23.09 25.35 -9.03
N PRO A 102 23.73 24.59 -9.94
CA PRO A 102 23.07 23.51 -10.69
C PRO A 102 22.45 22.44 -9.79
N GLY A 103 23.12 22.06 -8.70
CA GLY A 103 22.60 21.05 -7.75
C GLY A 103 21.34 21.51 -7.01
N TRP A 104 21.27 22.78 -6.61
CA TRP A 104 20.09 23.35 -5.96
C TRP A 104 18.93 23.48 -6.94
N THR A 105 19.19 23.91 -8.17
CA THR A 105 18.15 24.00 -9.20
C THR A 105 17.63 22.63 -9.63
N ALA A 106 18.48 21.60 -9.64
CA ALA A 106 18.06 20.22 -9.87
C ALA A 106 17.13 19.71 -8.75
N LEU A 107 17.47 19.98 -7.48
CA LEU A 107 16.63 19.62 -6.34
C LEU A 107 15.26 20.32 -6.41
N ILE A 108 15.23 21.63 -6.66
CA ILE A 108 13.98 22.41 -6.77
C ILE A 108 13.13 21.86 -7.93
N SER A 109 13.74 21.60 -9.08
CA SER A 109 13.02 21.03 -10.23
C SER A 109 12.50 19.61 -9.97
N ALA A 110 13.22 18.78 -9.23
CA ALA A 110 12.79 17.44 -8.86
C ALA A 110 11.64 17.47 -7.83
N GLN A 111 11.71 18.36 -6.84
CA GLN A 111 10.64 18.57 -5.87
C GLN A 111 9.37 19.10 -6.54
N HIS A 112 9.50 20.07 -7.44
CA HIS A 112 8.36 20.58 -8.19
C HIS A 112 7.66 19.47 -8.97
N ARG A 113 8.42 18.66 -9.73
CA ARG A 113 7.86 17.50 -10.46
C ARG A 113 7.15 16.51 -9.53
N ARG A 114 7.75 16.22 -8.36
CA ARG A 114 7.14 15.31 -7.37
C ARG A 114 5.81 15.87 -6.85
N ILE A 115 5.72 17.18 -6.61
CA ILE A 115 4.50 17.84 -6.17
C ILE A 115 3.43 17.77 -7.27
N GLU A 116 3.78 18.04 -8.53
CA GLU A 116 2.82 17.93 -9.65
C GLU A 116 2.24 16.53 -9.79
N VAL A 117 3.06 15.49 -9.61
CA VAL A 117 2.59 14.10 -9.61
C VAL A 117 1.63 13.86 -8.46
N LEU A 118 1.96 14.30 -7.24
CA LEU A 118 1.11 14.12 -6.07
C LEU A 118 -0.24 14.86 -6.19
N GLU A 119 -0.22 16.08 -6.72
CA GLU A 119 -1.43 16.87 -6.96
C GLU A 119 -2.32 16.20 -8.01
N HIS A 120 -1.75 15.71 -9.12
CA HIS A 120 -2.52 14.95 -10.11
C HIS A 120 -3.06 13.63 -9.57
N THR A 121 -2.34 12.93 -8.70
CA THR A 121 -2.88 11.73 -8.04
C THR A 121 -4.04 12.10 -7.12
N ALA A 122 -3.93 13.19 -6.35
CA ALA A 122 -5.02 13.67 -5.50
C ALA A 122 -6.24 14.11 -6.30
N GLU A 123 -6.03 14.80 -7.43
CA GLU A 123 -7.08 15.18 -8.38
C GLU A 123 -7.75 13.96 -9.01
N ALA A 124 -6.98 12.98 -9.48
CA ALA A 124 -7.51 11.74 -10.07
C ALA A 124 -8.31 10.90 -9.05
N LEU A 125 -7.84 10.83 -7.80
CA LEU A 125 -8.58 10.19 -6.70
C LEU A 125 -9.89 10.93 -6.40
N THR A 126 -9.86 12.27 -6.44
CA THR A 126 -11.04 13.11 -6.22
C THR A 126 -12.03 12.98 -7.38
N ASP A 127 -11.55 12.98 -8.63
CA ASP A 127 -12.38 12.90 -9.83
C ASP A 127 -13.05 11.53 -9.99
N ARG A 128 -12.36 10.44 -9.64
CA ARG A 128 -12.96 9.10 -9.53
C ARG A 128 -14.04 9.01 -8.45
N LEU A 129 -13.94 9.81 -7.38
CA LEU A 129 -14.98 9.87 -6.35
C LEU A 129 -16.19 10.72 -6.79
N THR A 130 -16.00 11.71 -7.67
CA THR A 130 -17.05 12.69 -8.04
C THR A 130 -17.72 12.48 -9.40
N HIS A 131 -17.04 11.90 -10.41
CA HIS A 131 -17.54 11.85 -11.80
C HIS A 131 -17.59 10.46 -12.41
N ASP A 132 -17.57 9.41 -11.60
CA ASP A 132 -17.64 8.06 -12.11
C ASP A 132 -19.04 7.74 -12.68
N PRO A 133 -19.18 7.55 -14.02
CA PRO A 133 -20.48 7.33 -14.64
C PRO A 133 -21.09 5.98 -14.25
N GLN A 134 -20.26 5.01 -13.85
CA GLN A 134 -20.72 3.72 -13.35
C GLN A 134 -21.21 3.84 -11.91
N LEU A 135 -20.49 4.58 -11.07
CA LEU A 135 -20.96 4.94 -9.72
C LEU A 135 -22.27 5.73 -9.76
N ALA A 136 -22.37 6.74 -10.62
CA ALA A 136 -23.56 7.56 -10.79
C ALA A 136 -24.77 6.77 -11.32
N ALA A 137 -24.55 5.80 -12.21
CA ALA A 137 -25.58 4.90 -12.70
C ALA A 137 -26.07 3.94 -11.60
N SER A 138 -25.15 3.33 -10.84
CA SER A 138 -25.50 2.44 -9.73
C SER A 138 -26.20 3.19 -8.59
N LEU A 139 -25.81 4.43 -8.29
CA LEU A 139 -26.51 5.29 -7.33
C LEU A 139 -27.93 5.63 -7.80
N HIS A 140 -28.13 5.94 -9.09
CA HIS A 140 -29.46 6.15 -9.65
C HIS A 140 -30.34 4.89 -9.59
N GLU A 141 -29.76 3.71 -9.83
CA GLU A 141 -30.49 2.44 -9.72
C GLU A 141 -30.94 2.20 -8.27
N VAL A 142 -30.05 2.41 -7.29
CA VAL A 142 -30.36 2.33 -5.86
C VAL A 142 -31.49 3.28 -5.47
N ILE A 143 -31.43 4.56 -5.89
CA ILE A 143 -32.46 5.55 -5.59
C ILE A 143 -33.81 5.16 -6.22
N SER A 144 -33.80 4.65 -7.45
CA SER A 144 -35.01 4.25 -8.17
C SER A 144 -35.68 3.05 -7.51
N THR A 145 -34.90 2.04 -7.14
CA THR A 145 -35.40 0.84 -6.45
C THR A 145 -35.91 1.15 -5.05
N VAL A 146 -35.22 2.00 -4.28
CA VAL A 146 -35.72 2.47 -2.97
C VAL A 146 -37.04 3.22 -3.10
N THR A 147 -37.17 4.03 -4.15
CA THR A 147 -38.41 4.78 -4.43
C THR A 147 -39.57 3.84 -4.75
N ALA A 148 -39.33 2.78 -5.53
CA ALA A 148 -40.32 1.75 -5.86
C ALA A 148 -40.76 0.95 -4.62
N ILE A 149 -39.82 0.57 -3.75
CA ILE A 149 -40.13 -0.12 -2.48
C ILE A 149 -40.99 0.79 -1.59
N ARG A 150 -40.59 2.06 -1.41
CA ARG A 150 -41.33 3.02 -0.58
C ARG A 150 -42.75 3.25 -1.10
N SER A 151 -42.92 3.41 -2.41
CA SER A 151 -44.24 3.58 -3.02
C SER A 151 -45.12 2.35 -2.80
N THR A 152 -44.57 1.15 -2.97
CA THR A 152 -45.31 -0.11 -2.78
C THR A 152 -45.67 -0.33 -1.32
N ALA A 153 -44.78 0.02 -0.39
CA ALA A 153 -45.01 -0.04 1.05
C ALA A 153 -46.10 0.95 1.50
N SER A 154 -46.11 2.19 0.97
CA SER A 154 -47.15 3.19 1.26
C SER A 154 -48.53 2.71 0.79
N ILE A 155 -48.62 2.12 -0.40
CA ILE A 155 -49.89 1.57 -0.93
C ILE A 155 -50.43 0.47 -0.01
N LEU A 156 -49.55 -0.37 0.52
CA LEU A 156 -49.89 -1.45 1.45
C LEU A 156 -50.21 -0.96 2.88
N SER A 157 -49.67 0.17 3.32
CA SER A 157 -49.94 0.74 4.65
C SER A 157 -51.19 1.61 4.68
N ASP A 158 -51.49 2.31 3.59
CA ASP A 158 -52.49 3.37 3.58
C ASP A 158 -53.89 2.87 3.17
N ASN A 159 -53.99 1.69 2.53
CA ASN A 159 -55.27 1.08 2.14
C ASN A 159 -55.61 -0.11 3.03
N VAL A 160 -56.70 0.01 3.80
CA VAL A 160 -57.11 -0.98 4.80
C VAL A 160 -57.86 -2.19 4.19
N ASP A 161 -58.40 -2.05 2.96
CA ASP A 161 -59.14 -3.10 2.24
C ASP A 161 -58.48 -3.40 0.87
N ILE A 162 -57.29 -4.02 0.89
CA ILE A 162 -56.65 -4.53 -0.32
C ILE A 162 -57.07 -5.98 -0.52
N ASP A 163 -57.55 -6.31 -1.72
CA ASP A 163 -57.84 -7.69 -2.09
C ASP A 163 -56.62 -8.61 -1.87
N PRO A 164 -56.79 -9.83 -1.31
CA PRO A 164 -55.68 -10.72 -0.98
C PRO A 164 -54.76 -11.05 -2.17
N GLU A 165 -55.30 -11.11 -3.40
CA GLU A 165 -54.53 -11.38 -4.60
C GLU A 165 -53.61 -10.21 -4.95
N TRP A 166 -54.12 -8.98 -4.84
CA TRP A 166 -53.35 -7.75 -5.04
C TRP A 166 -52.30 -7.55 -3.96
N GLN A 167 -52.63 -7.83 -2.70
CA GLN A 167 -51.67 -7.78 -1.59
C GLN A 167 -50.49 -8.73 -1.84
N SER A 168 -50.77 -9.95 -2.29
CA SER A 168 -49.73 -10.92 -2.66
C SER A 168 -48.84 -10.44 -3.82
N ARG A 169 -49.40 -9.73 -4.81
CA ARG A 169 -48.61 -9.13 -5.90
C ARG A 169 -47.72 -7.99 -5.41
N PHE A 170 -48.22 -7.07 -4.58
CA PHE A 170 -47.42 -5.98 -4.03
C PHE A 170 -46.28 -6.49 -3.12
N LEU A 171 -46.54 -7.48 -2.27
CA LEU A 171 -45.52 -8.12 -1.44
C LEU A 171 -44.44 -8.82 -2.28
N ARG A 172 -44.82 -9.42 -3.42
CA ARG A 172 -43.88 -10.03 -4.37
C ARG A 172 -43.02 -8.98 -5.05
N ASN A 173 -43.62 -7.91 -5.55
CA ASN A 173 -42.91 -6.79 -6.16
C ASN A 173 -41.91 -6.17 -5.17
N MET A 174 -42.31 -5.94 -3.91
CA MET A 174 -41.39 -5.46 -2.88
C MET A 174 -40.23 -6.42 -2.64
N ARG A 175 -40.46 -7.73 -2.58
CA ARG A 175 -39.38 -8.73 -2.43
C ARG A 175 -38.41 -8.69 -3.60
N GLU A 176 -38.92 -8.51 -4.82
CA GLU A 176 -38.11 -8.47 -6.03
C GLU A 176 -37.27 -7.19 -6.11
N GLU A 177 -37.88 -6.03 -5.87
CA GLU A 177 -37.16 -4.74 -5.77
C GLU A 177 -36.15 -4.76 -4.62
N SER A 178 -36.48 -5.37 -3.46
CA SER A 178 -35.52 -5.48 -2.34
C SER A 178 -34.31 -6.35 -2.68
N ARG A 179 -34.49 -7.43 -3.46
CA ARG A 179 -33.37 -8.23 -3.97
C ARG A 179 -32.53 -7.45 -4.97
N ARG A 180 -33.16 -6.72 -5.90
CA ARG A 180 -32.48 -5.88 -6.88
C ARG A 180 -31.66 -4.78 -6.19
N LEU A 181 -32.22 -4.13 -5.17
CA LEU A 181 -31.51 -3.17 -4.34
C LEU A 181 -30.27 -3.77 -3.69
N SER A 182 -30.41 -4.99 -3.17
CA SER A 182 -29.30 -5.70 -2.52
C SER A 182 -28.19 -6.02 -3.52
N ALA A 183 -28.54 -6.46 -4.73
CA ALA A 183 -27.60 -6.73 -5.80
C ALA A 183 -26.89 -5.46 -6.31
N SER A 184 -27.63 -4.38 -6.58
CA SER A 184 -27.05 -3.10 -7.02
C SER A 184 -26.17 -2.47 -5.93
N ALA A 185 -26.55 -2.61 -4.66
CA ALA A 185 -25.72 -2.16 -3.53
C ALA A 185 -24.44 -2.99 -3.38
N GLN A 186 -24.51 -4.32 -3.57
CA GLN A 186 -23.33 -5.19 -3.54
C GLN A 186 -22.37 -4.86 -4.69
N GLY A 187 -22.88 -4.70 -5.92
CA GLY A 187 -22.05 -4.31 -7.07
C GLY A 187 -21.35 -2.95 -6.89
N LEU A 188 -22.00 -2.01 -6.19
CA LEU A 188 -21.39 -0.73 -5.80
C LEU A 188 -20.22 -0.91 -4.82
N VAL A 189 -20.35 -1.81 -3.86
CA VAL A 189 -19.29 -2.14 -2.89
C VAL A 189 -18.13 -2.83 -3.61
N ASP A 190 -18.42 -3.84 -4.43
CA ASP A 190 -17.41 -4.57 -5.18
C ASP A 190 -16.64 -3.62 -6.14
N TYR A 191 -17.32 -2.64 -6.73
CA TYR A 191 -16.71 -1.63 -7.59
C TYR A 191 -15.78 -0.68 -6.82
N LEU A 192 -16.21 -0.20 -5.65
CA LEU A 192 -15.39 0.65 -4.78
C LEU A 192 -14.18 -0.12 -4.21
N ASP A 193 -14.34 -1.41 -3.93
CA ASP A 193 -13.26 -2.30 -3.52
C ASP A 193 -12.29 -2.58 -4.69
N ALA A 194 -12.78 -2.78 -5.91
CA ALA A 194 -11.97 -2.98 -7.11
C ALA A 194 -11.18 -1.71 -7.55
N GLY A 195 -11.69 -0.52 -7.24
CA GLY A 195 -11.00 0.75 -7.46
C GLY A 195 -9.72 0.92 -6.62
N ALA A 196 -9.54 0.12 -5.56
CA ALA A 196 -8.32 0.09 -4.75
C ALA A 196 -7.17 -0.71 -5.39
N ASP A 197 -7.46 -1.51 -6.42
CA ASP A 197 -6.51 -2.45 -7.06
C ASP A 197 -5.91 -1.92 -8.39
N GLN A 198 -6.31 -0.75 -8.89
CA GLN A 198 -5.78 -0.22 -10.16
C GLN A 198 -4.84 0.98 -9.98
N GLU A 199 -3.54 0.66 -10.06
CA GLU A 199 -2.40 1.45 -10.55
C GLU A 199 -2.37 2.94 -10.18
N THR A 200 -1.65 3.30 -9.10
CA THR A 200 -0.77 4.50 -8.97
C THR A 200 -0.32 4.80 -7.52
N THR A 201 -0.63 3.97 -6.53
CA THR A 201 0.03 4.08 -5.22
C THR A 201 1.24 3.15 -5.21
N PRO A 202 2.48 3.65 -4.99
CA PRO A 202 3.60 2.73 -4.76
C PRO A 202 3.25 1.85 -3.56
N LEU A 203 3.17 0.54 -3.77
CA LEU A 203 2.91 -0.41 -2.70
C LEU A 203 3.99 -0.21 -1.63
N VAL A 204 3.58 -0.14 -0.36
CA VAL A 204 4.57 -0.20 0.72
C VAL A 204 5.22 -1.60 0.72
N PRO A 205 6.46 -1.77 1.20
CA PRO A 205 7.15 -3.06 1.15
C PRO A 205 6.34 -4.26 1.68
N GLN A 206 5.48 -4.01 2.67
CA GLN A 206 4.62 -5.02 3.26
C GLN A 206 3.43 -5.42 2.36
N GLU A 207 2.93 -4.50 1.54
CA GLU A 207 1.89 -4.79 0.54
C GLU A 207 2.48 -5.55 -0.66
N GLU A 208 3.69 -5.21 -1.11
CA GLU A 208 4.43 -6.00 -2.11
C GLU A 208 4.64 -7.45 -1.64
N MET A 209 5.11 -7.62 -0.39
CA MET A 209 5.22 -8.94 0.24
C MET A 209 3.86 -9.65 0.29
N THR A 210 2.79 -8.97 0.72
CA THR A 210 1.44 -9.55 0.79
C THR A 210 0.97 -10.04 -0.58
N ALA A 211 1.21 -9.24 -1.63
CA ALA A 211 0.90 -9.62 -3.01
C ALA A 211 1.73 -10.82 -3.48
N PHE A 212 3.02 -10.86 -3.16
CA PHE A 212 3.88 -12.02 -3.42
C PHE A 212 3.36 -13.30 -2.77
N PHE A 213 3.00 -13.27 -1.48
CA PHE A 213 2.45 -14.43 -0.78
C PHE A 213 1.09 -14.84 -1.35
N ALA A 214 0.23 -13.89 -1.69
CA ALA A 214 -1.07 -14.15 -2.31
C ALA A 214 -0.93 -14.82 -3.69
N ALA A 215 0.04 -14.40 -4.51
CA ALA A 215 0.32 -15.01 -5.81
C ALA A 215 0.74 -16.49 -5.70
N HIS A 216 1.33 -16.87 -4.56
CA HIS A 216 1.68 -18.25 -4.23
C HIS A 216 0.59 -18.96 -3.41
N GLN A 217 -0.61 -18.38 -3.31
CA GLN A 217 -1.72 -18.90 -2.50
C GLN A 217 -1.32 -19.19 -1.04
N TRP A 218 -0.31 -18.49 -0.53
CA TRP A 218 0.24 -18.67 0.83
C TRP A 218 0.88 -20.05 1.08
N VAL A 219 1.15 -20.83 0.02
CA VAL A 219 1.73 -22.18 0.09
C VAL A 219 3.00 -22.26 -0.75
N PHE A 220 4.10 -22.71 -0.15
CA PHE A 220 5.39 -22.85 -0.83
C PHE A 220 5.83 -24.32 -0.83
N ALA A 221 5.19 -25.13 -1.66
CA ALA A 221 5.47 -26.57 -1.72
C ALA A 221 6.93 -26.92 -2.04
N SER A 222 7.64 -26.07 -2.77
CA SER A 222 9.08 -26.24 -3.04
C SER A 222 9.95 -26.07 -1.79
N LEU A 223 9.45 -25.34 -0.78
CA LEU A 223 10.12 -25.10 0.50
C LEU A 223 9.71 -26.11 1.57
N GLU A 224 8.83 -27.06 1.25
CA GLU A 224 8.40 -28.14 2.13
C GLU A 224 9.30 -29.38 1.89
N GLY A 225 10.17 -29.72 2.84
CA GLY A 225 11.03 -30.90 2.75
C GLY A 225 12.14 -30.97 3.79
N GLU A 226 12.90 -32.07 3.78
CA GLU A 226 14.03 -32.33 4.70
C GLU A 226 15.34 -31.62 4.26
N GLN A 227 15.28 -30.80 3.22
CA GLN A 227 16.44 -30.12 2.67
C GLN A 227 16.97 -29.07 3.66
N THR A 228 18.27 -29.10 3.94
CA THR A 228 18.88 -28.27 4.99
C THR A 228 19.26 -26.88 4.51
N ASP A 229 19.55 -26.69 3.22
CA ASP A 229 19.86 -25.38 2.63
C ASP A 229 18.86 -25.01 1.53
N LEU A 230 17.85 -24.23 1.92
CA LEU A 230 16.84 -23.68 1.03
C LEU A 230 17.13 -22.22 0.65
N GLY A 231 18.26 -21.66 1.08
CA GLY A 231 18.65 -20.27 0.79
C GLY A 231 18.65 -19.92 -0.70
N PRO A 232 19.21 -20.76 -1.59
CA PRO A 232 19.18 -20.54 -3.04
C PRO A 232 17.78 -20.58 -3.63
N GLN A 233 16.89 -21.41 -3.07
CA GLN A 233 15.50 -21.54 -3.54
C GLN A 233 14.68 -20.31 -3.14
N ILE A 234 14.85 -19.84 -1.90
CA ILE A 234 14.29 -18.57 -1.41
C ILE A 234 14.77 -17.41 -2.29
N ALA A 235 16.07 -17.34 -2.59
CA ALA A 235 16.63 -16.30 -3.44
C ALA A 235 16.00 -16.31 -4.83
N THR A 236 15.91 -17.49 -5.45
CA THR A 236 15.25 -17.65 -6.76
C THR A 236 13.80 -17.16 -6.73
N LEU A 237 12.99 -17.59 -5.76
CA LEU A 237 11.59 -17.18 -5.65
C LEU A 237 11.42 -15.66 -5.56
N ILE A 238 12.31 -15.00 -4.80
CA ILE A 238 12.31 -13.55 -4.61
C ILE A 238 12.76 -12.82 -5.88
N GLU A 239 13.84 -13.28 -6.51
CA GLU A 239 14.43 -12.64 -7.71
C GLU A 239 13.53 -12.78 -8.94
N THR A 240 12.80 -13.89 -9.08
CA THR A 240 11.90 -14.11 -10.22
C THR A 240 10.52 -13.47 -10.04
N SER A 241 10.23 -12.84 -8.89
CA SER A 241 8.92 -12.27 -8.64
C SER A 241 8.73 -10.91 -9.30
N GLU A 242 7.62 -10.75 -10.01
CA GLU A 242 7.15 -9.45 -10.52
C GLU A 242 6.46 -8.57 -9.45
N HIS A 243 6.08 -9.16 -8.30
CA HIS A 243 5.39 -8.46 -7.21
C HIS A 243 6.35 -7.73 -6.26
N LEU A 244 7.62 -8.10 -6.24
CA LEU A 244 8.65 -7.53 -5.37
C LEU A 244 9.51 -6.55 -6.18
N GLN A 245 9.18 -5.28 -6.10
CA GLN A 245 9.82 -4.18 -6.80
C GLN A 245 10.96 -3.57 -5.96
N SER A 246 10.74 -3.39 -4.65
CA SER A 246 11.69 -2.77 -3.72
C SER A 246 12.62 -3.77 -3.03
N ASP A 247 13.85 -3.35 -2.71
CA ASP A 247 14.80 -4.18 -1.97
C ASP A 247 14.34 -4.42 -0.52
N GLU A 248 13.63 -3.45 0.07
CA GLU A 248 13.00 -3.58 1.37
C GLU A 248 11.94 -4.68 1.38
N ALA A 249 11.11 -4.78 0.33
CA ALA A 249 10.11 -5.85 0.20
C ALA A 249 10.78 -7.22 0.05
N ARG A 250 11.87 -7.31 -0.71
CA ARG A 250 12.67 -8.53 -0.86
C ARG A 250 13.26 -8.99 0.47
N LEU A 251 13.81 -8.07 1.26
CA LEU A 251 14.36 -8.36 2.59
C LEU A 251 13.28 -8.86 3.56
N LEU A 252 12.13 -8.19 3.60
CA LEU A 252 10.99 -8.64 4.44
C LEU A 252 10.48 -10.02 4.01
N THR A 253 10.31 -10.22 2.70
CA THR A 253 9.84 -11.50 2.14
C THR A 253 10.81 -12.63 2.49
N ARG A 254 12.12 -12.40 2.37
CA ARG A 254 13.14 -13.38 2.77
C ARG A 254 12.98 -13.81 4.22
N SER A 255 12.87 -12.86 5.15
CA SER A 255 12.71 -13.18 6.57
C SER A 255 11.45 -14.01 6.85
N TRP A 256 10.34 -13.74 6.16
CA TRP A 256 9.11 -14.53 6.31
C TRP A 256 9.19 -15.91 5.65
N LEU A 257 9.87 -16.05 4.50
CA LEU A 257 10.13 -17.35 3.88
C LEU A 257 11.07 -18.22 4.72
N GLU A 258 12.08 -17.63 5.34
CA GLU A 258 12.96 -18.33 6.30
C GLU A 258 12.18 -18.85 7.51
N ARG A 259 11.26 -18.02 8.07
CA ARG A 259 10.36 -18.46 9.13
C ARG A 259 9.39 -19.54 8.67
N TYR A 260 8.86 -19.45 7.44
CA TYR A 260 8.03 -20.49 6.85
C TYR A 260 8.78 -21.82 6.77
N VAL A 261 10.04 -21.80 6.33
CA VAL A 261 10.91 -22.98 6.27
C VAL A 261 11.15 -23.57 7.66
N GLU A 262 11.46 -22.75 8.66
CA GLU A 262 11.64 -23.23 10.04
C GLU A 262 10.37 -23.92 10.55
N ASP A 263 9.20 -23.32 10.32
CA ASP A 263 7.93 -23.91 10.72
C ASP A 263 7.62 -25.20 9.93
N ALA A 264 7.96 -25.26 8.63
CA ALA A 264 7.75 -26.44 7.78
C ALA A 264 8.66 -27.62 8.14
N GLN A 265 9.91 -27.36 8.55
CA GLN A 265 10.83 -28.40 9.01
C GLN A 265 10.36 -29.07 10.30
N LEU A 266 9.78 -28.29 11.23
CA LEU A 266 9.29 -28.78 12.51
C LEU A 266 7.86 -29.32 12.43
N VAL A 267 7.07 -28.83 11.47
CA VAL A 267 5.66 -29.21 11.26
C VAL A 267 5.41 -29.43 9.76
N PRO A 268 5.82 -30.58 9.20
CA PRO A 268 5.71 -30.87 7.76
C PRO A 268 4.26 -30.86 7.27
N MET A 269 3.98 -30.17 6.14
CA MET A 269 2.59 -29.94 5.68
C MET A 269 1.82 -31.24 5.44
N ALA A 270 2.49 -32.28 4.95
CA ALA A 270 1.86 -33.57 4.67
C ALA A 270 1.28 -34.22 5.94
N GLN A 271 2.07 -34.27 7.02
CA GLN A 271 1.63 -34.80 8.31
C GLN A 271 0.62 -33.87 8.98
N PHE A 272 0.83 -32.56 8.86
CA PHE A 272 -0.04 -31.55 9.45
C PHE A 272 -1.47 -31.62 8.89
N THR A 273 -1.62 -31.77 7.57
CA THR A 273 -2.93 -31.86 6.91
C THR A 273 -3.72 -33.10 7.40
N GLU A 274 -3.06 -34.24 7.54
CA GLU A 274 -3.68 -35.47 8.05
C GLU A 274 -4.16 -35.32 9.51
N GLN A 275 -3.35 -34.66 10.34
CA GLN A 275 -3.71 -34.43 11.74
C GLN A 275 -4.76 -33.34 11.91
N TRP A 276 -4.80 -32.33 11.04
CA TRP A 276 -5.83 -31.30 11.01
C TRP A 276 -7.22 -31.93 10.83
N GLU A 277 -7.35 -32.84 9.87
CA GLU A 277 -8.61 -33.55 9.61
C GLU A 277 -9.04 -34.43 10.79
N ARG A 278 -8.08 -35.09 11.48
CA ARG A 278 -8.35 -35.96 12.63
C ARG A 278 -8.71 -35.22 13.92
N SER A 279 -8.11 -34.05 14.13
CA SER A 279 -8.28 -33.25 15.35
C SER A 279 -9.49 -32.32 15.29
N ALA A 280 -10.23 -32.30 14.16
CA ALA A 280 -11.34 -31.38 13.92
C ALA A 280 -10.96 -29.91 14.18
N GLY A 281 -9.71 -29.53 13.90
CA GLY A 281 -9.20 -28.18 14.08
C GLY A 281 -8.82 -27.80 15.53
N ASP A 282 -8.69 -28.75 16.45
CA ASP A 282 -8.19 -28.48 17.80
C ASP A 282 -6.70 -28.11 17.80
N ILE A 283 -6.44 -26.81 17.94
CA ILE A 283 -5.08 -26.23 17.97
C ILE A 283 -4.24 -26.77 19.14
N SER A 284 -4.85 -27.02 20.29
CA SER A 284 -4.12 -27.51 21.48
C SER A 284 -3.68 -28.96 21.28
N ALA A 285 -4.54 -29.79 20.69
CA ALA A 285 -4.21 -31.15 20.32
C ALA A 285 -3.08 -31.20 19.27
N LEU A 286 -3.11 -30.31 18.27
CA LEU A 286 -2.06 -30.20 17.26
C LEU A 286 -0.73 -29.75 17.87
N ALA A 287 -0.74 -28.74 18.74
CA ALA A 287 0.46 -28.29 19.45
C ALA A 287 1.10 -29.40 20.28
N ALA A 288 0.28 -30.18 21.00
CA ALA A 288 0.74 -31.33 21.76
C ALA A 288 1.29 -32.45 20.85
N HIS A 289 0.65 -32.73 19.71
CA HIS A 289 1.07 -33.77 18.78
C HIS A 289 2.44 -33.49 18.16
N PHE A 290 2.67 -32.25 17.69
CA PHE A 290 3.95 -31.86 17.08
C PHE A 290 4.99 -31.41 18.13
N ALA A 291 4.62 -31.33 19.41
CA ALA A 291 5.45 -30.77 20.48
C ALA A 291 6.01 -29.37 20.12
N GLN A 292 5.16 -28.54 19.51
CA GLN A 292 5.51 -27.20 19.03
C GLN A 292 4.66 -26.13 19.73
N PRO A 293 5.17 -24.88 19.84
CA PRO A 293 4.40 -23.80 20.44
C PRO A 293 3.20 -23.42 19.56
N ILE A 294 2.14 -22.91 20.21
CA ILE A 294 0.84 -22.65 19.57
C ILE A 294 0.96 -21.64 18.42
N ASP A 295 1.79 -20.61 18.54
CA ASP A 295 1.99 -19.59 17.50
C ASP A 295 2.49 -20.21 16.18
N ARG A 296 3.37 -21.23 16.24
CA ARG A 296 3.82 -22.01 15.08
C ARG A 296 2.66 -22.80 14.48
N ILE A 297 1.87 -23.47 15.30
CA ILE A 297 0.68 -24.20 14.82
C ILE A 297 -0.29 -23.25 14.12
N LEU A 298 -0.59 -22.08 14.69
CA LEU A 298 -1.45 -21.07 14.06
C LEU A 298 -0.93 -20.64 12.67
N ARG A 299 0.39 -20.41 12.55
CA ARG A 299 1.01 -20.10 11.24
C ARG A 299 0.87 -21.25 10.24
N ARG A 300 0.98 -22.51 10.68
CA ARG A 300 0.79 -23.68 9.80
C ARG A 300 -0.66 -23.88 9.38
N VAL A 301 -1.64 -23.61 10.25
CA VAL A 301 -3.07 -23.58 9.86
C VAL A 301 -3.32 -22.51 8.80
N ALA A 302 -2.68 -21.34 8.93
CA ALA A 302 -2.75 -20.29 7.93
C ALA A 302 -2.07 -20.65 6.60
N ALA A 303 -1.24 -21.69 6.55
CA ALA A 303 -0.57 -22.17 5.34
C ALA A 303 -1.24 -23.42 4.73
N LEU A 304 -2.40 -23.87 5.23
CA LEU A 304 -3.11 -25.02 4.67
C LEU A 304 -3.60 -24.74 3.24
N PRO A 305 -3.42 -25.66 2.27
CA PRO A 305 -3.95 -25.52 0.92
C PRO A 305 -5.49 -25.53 0.88
N GLU A 306 -6.10 -24.64 0.10
CA GLU A 306 -7.56 -24.45 0.02
C GLU A 306 -8.34 -25.70 -0.42
N ALA A 307 -7.71 -26.62 -1.16
CA ALA A 307 -8.35 -27.78 -1.78
C ALA A 307 -8.58 -28.99 -0.84
N LYS A 308 -8.01 -29.01 0.37
CA LYS A 308 -8.14 -30.15 1.30
C LYS A 308 -8.65 -29.70 2.67
N GLY A 309 -9.90 -30.05 2.97
CA GLY A 309 -10.39 -30.12 4.35
C GLY A 309 -11.33 -29.02 4.83
N GLY A 310 -12.00 -28.27 3.95
CA GLY A 310 -13.10 -27.37 4.38
C GLY A 310 -12.71 -26.23 5.32
N ALA A 311 -11.42 -26.03 5.58
CA ALA A 311 -10.91 -24.80 6.19
C ALA A 311 -11.08 -23.68 5.16
N GLN A 312 -12.22 -22.98 5.25
CA GLN A 312 -12.41 -21.70 4.58
C GLN A 312 -11.15 -20.86 4.82
N SER A 313 -10.54 -20.38 3.74
CA SER A 313 -9.28 -19.62 3.66
C SER A 313 -9.01 -18.80 4.93
N SER A 314 -8.25 -19.37 5.88
CA SER A 314 -8.03 -18.75 7.19
C SER A 314 -7.19 -17.48 7.05
N GLY A 315 -7.49 -16.48 7.88
CA GLY A 315 -6.70 -15.25 7.98
C GLY A 315 -5.63 -15.36 9.06
N LEU A 316 -4.59 -14.54 8.96
CA LEU A 316 -3.53 -14.49 9.95
C LEU A 316 -3.07 -13.05 10.18
N LEU A 317 -2.94 -12.66 11.43
CA LEU A 317 -2.32 -11.40 11.84
C LEU A 317 -1.19 -11.66 12.80
N ILE A 318 -0.07 -10.96 12.61
CA ILE A 318 1.02 -10.95 13.59
C ILE A 318 1.35 -9.50 13.92
N CYS A 319 1.44 -9.18 15.22
CA CYS A 319 1.90 -7.88 15.69
C CYS A 319 3.07 -7.99 16.67
N ASP A 320 3.84 -6.91 16.78
CA ASP A 320 4.91 -6.79 17.77
C ASP A 320 4.38 -6.32 19.14
N GLY A 321 5.27 -6.18 20.11
CA GLY A 321 4.95 -5.72 21.47
C GLY A 321 4.37 -4.30 21.56
N ALA A 322 4.48 -3.48 20.51
CA ALA A 322 3.84 -2.17 20.43
C ALA A 322 2.42 -2.25 19.82
N GLY A 323 2.00 -3.43 19.34
CA GLY A 323 0.75 -3.64 18.64
C GLY A 323 0.81 -3.26 17.16
N ALA A 324 2.00 -3.00 16.61
CA ALA A 324 2.16 -2.74 15.18
C ALA A 324 2.02 -4.06 14.41
N ILE A 325 1.15 -4.09 13.40
CA ILE A 325 0.90 -5.29 12.60
C ILE A 325 2.05 -5.48 11.60
N ILE A 326 2.80 -6.57 11.77
CA ILE A 326 4.00 -6.92 10.99
C ILE A 326 3.76 -8.02 9.95
N PHE A 327 2.64 -8.75 10.03
CA PHE A 327 2.22 -9.70 9.00
C PHE A 327 0.70 -9.71 8.85
N ARG A 328 0.22 -9.87 7.61
CA ARG A 328 -1.20 -9.93 7.27
C ARG A 328 -1.43 -10.99 6.21
N LYS A 329 -2.26 -11.97 6.50
CA LYS A 329 -2.95 -12.82 5.53
C LYS A 329 -4.45 -12.48 5.59
N PRO A 330 -5.04 -11.91 4.52
CA PRO A 330 -6.45 -11.57 4.49
C PRO A 330 -7.34 -12.82 4.47
N VAL A 331 -8.58 -12.66 4.91
CA VAL A 331 -9.66 -13.64 4.78
C VAL A 331 -10.95 -12.94 4.41
N SER A 332 -11.74 -13.56 3.54
CA SER A 332 -13.00 -13.01 3.05
C SER A 332 -13.94 -12.63 4.20
N GLY A 333 -14.45 -11.40 4.17
CA GLY A 333 -15.37 -10.85 5.17
C GLY A 333 -14.69 -10.29 6.43
N PHE A 334 -13.37 -10.44 6.60
CA PHE A 334 -12.62 -9.79 7.68
C PHE A 334 -11.77 -8.65 7.14
N ALA A 335 -12.30 -7.42 7.21
CA ALA A 335 -11.59 -6.24 6.71
C ALA A 335 -10.36 -5.91 7.58
N LEU A 336 -9.16 -6.06 7.01
CA LEU A 336 -7.90 -5.71 7.65
C LEU A 336 -7.52 -4.25 7.38
N PRO A 337 -7.10 -3.48 8.39
CA PRO A 337 -6.60 -2.13 8.17
C PRO A 337 -5.29 -2.18 7.38
N ARG A 338 -5.26 -1.47 6.26
CA ARG A 338 -4.02 -1.23 5.48
C ARG A 338 -3.04 -0.36 6.25
N PHE A 339 -3.54 0.68 6.90
CA PHE A 339 -2.77 1.63 7.69
C PHE A 339 -3.31 1.75 9.12
N GLY A 340 -2.41 2.02 10.06
CA GLY A 340 -2.77 2.24 11.46
C GLY A 340 -3.10 0.96 12.23
N ALA A 341 -3.60 1.15 13.45
CA ALA A 341 -3.96 0.05 14.34
C ALA A 341 -5.39 -0.46 14.06
N GLY A 342 -5.59 -1.76 14.21
CA GLY A 342 -6.91 -2.38 14.16
C GLY A 342 -7.78 -2.01 15.34
N CYS A 343 -8.98 -2.61 15.39
CA CYS A 343 -9.88 -2.46 16.53
C CYS A 343 -9.21 -2.97 17.81
N PRO A 344 -9.17 -2.16 18.89
CA PRO A 344 -8.53 -2.57 20.15
C PRO A 344 -9.21 -3.76 20.83
N LEU A 345 -10.45 -4.10 20.44
CA LEU A 345 -11.20 -5.25 20.95
C LEU A 345 -10.79 -6.60 20.32
N TRP A 346 -9.86 -6.60 19.37
CA TRP A 346 -9.37 -7.85 18.78
C TRP A 346 -8.55 -8.66 19.79
N PRO A 347 -8.71 -10.00 19.85
CA PRO A 347 -7.93 -10.89 20.71
C PRO A 347 -6.42 -10.71 20.56
N LEU A 348 -5.97 -10.31 19.37
CA LEU A 348 -4.60 -9.89 19.09
C LEU A 348 -4.05 -8.92 20.14
N TYR A 349 -4.80 -7.88 20.50
CA TYR A 349 -4.34 -6.87 21.46
C TYR A 349 -4.57 -7.29 22.91
N HIS A 350 -5.56 -8.14 23.19
CA HIS A 350 -5.76 -8.72 24.52
C HIS A 350 -4.60 -9.63 24.91
N ALA A 351 -4.12 -10.45 23.98
CA ALA A 351 -3.01 -11.38 24.19
C ALA A 351 -1.67 -10.68 24.52
N LEU A 352 -1.46 -9.43 24.06
CA LEU A 352 -0.26 -8.63 24.42
C LEU A 352 -0.09 -8.47 25.94
N SER A 353 -1.20 -8.36 26.66
CA SER A 353 -1.19 -8.19 28.12
C SER A 353 -1.03 -9.51 28.90
N ARG A 354 -1.03 -10.65 28.20
CA ARG A 354 -0.99 -12.00 28.80
C ARG A 354 -0.02 -12.93 28.05
N PRO A 355 1.30 -12.68 28.10
CA PRO A 355 2.28 -13.55 27.45
C PRO A 355 2.14 -15.02 27.86
N GLY A 356 2.10 -15.91 26.87
CA GLY A 356 1.95 -17.36 27.06
C GLY A 356 0.53 -17.86 27.30
N GLU A 357 -0.46 -16.99 27.53
CA GLU A 357 -1.87 -17.37 27.71
C GLU A 357 -2.61 -17.32 26.35
N PRO A 358 -3.12 -18.46 25.84
CA PRO A 358 -3.94 -18.45 24.63
C PRO A 358 -5.28 -17.74 24.88
N VAL A 359 -5.66 -16.85 23.96
CA VAL A 359 -6.93 -16.12 23.99
C VAL A 359 -7.79 -16.60 22.82
N SER A 360 -9.02 -17.04 23.12
CA SER A 360 -10.05 -17.37 22.13
C SER A 360 -11.21 -16.40 22.28
N ALA A 361 -11.70 -15.88 21.17
CA ALA A 361 -12.95 -15.13 21.17
C ALA A 361 -13.68 -15.28 19.85
N LEU A 362 -15.01 -15.23 19.92
CA LEU A 362 -15.85 -15.04 18.75
C LEU A 362 -15.98 -13.55 18.45
N LEU A 363 -15.62 -13.13 17.25
CA LEU A 363 -15.80 -11.76 16.78
C LEU A 363 -16.99 -11.66 15.84
N ASP A 364 -17.78 -10.61 16.02
CA ASP A 364 -18.71 -10.12 15.00
C ASP A 364 -18.14 -8.82 14.43
N MET A 365 -17.73 -8.86 13.16
CA MET A 365 -17.08 -7.72 12.50
C MET A 365 -18.03 -6.58 12.11
N GLY A 366 -19.34 -6.73 12.35
CA GLY A 366 -20.34 -5.70 12.10
C GLY A 366 -20.45 -5.28 10.64
N GLY A 367 -21.35 -4.34 10.34
CA GLY A 367 -21.64 -3.91 8.97
C GLY A 367 -22.87 -4.59 8.37
N ARG A 368 -23.11 -4.38 7.06
CA ARG A 368 -24.33 -4.88 6.39
C ARG A 368 -24.37 -6.41 6.25
N ASN A 369 -23.20 -7.06 6.13
CA ASN A 369 -23.03 -8.51 6.15
C ASN A 369 -22.22 -8.88 7.40
N ALA A 370 -22.85 -8.80 8.57
CA ALA A 370 -22.23 -9.21 9.83
C ALA A 370 -21.82 -10.68 9.74
N ARG A 371 -20.52 -10.93 9.66
CA ARG A 371 -19.94 -12.27 9.60
C ARG A 371 -19.16 -12.52 10.88
N ARG A 372 -19.30 -13.75 11.37
CA ARG A 372 -18.65 -14.19 12.60
C ARG A 372 -17.33 -14.89 12.32
N PHE A 373 -16.38 -14.66 13.21
CA PHE A 373 -15.04 -15.22 13.11
C PHE A 373 -14.56 -15.71 14.45
N ARG A 374 -14.16 -16.98 14.51
CA ARG A 374 -13.40 -17.52 15.64
C ARG A 374 -11.96 -17.01 15.53
N CYS A 375 -11.54 -16.20 16.48
CA CYS A 375 -10.19 -15.66 16.53
C CYS A 375 -9.42 -16.29 17.69
N LEU A 376 -8.25 -16.87 17.38
CA LEU A 376 -7.35 -17.52 18.34
C LEU A 376 -6.04 -16.76 18.35
N ALA A 377 -5.63 -16.21 19.49
CA ALA A 377 -4.43 -15.40 19.63
C ALA A 377 -3.52 -15.91 20.74
N ILE A 378 -2.21 -15.78 20.57
CA ILE A 378 -1.23 -16.05 21.64
C ILE A 378 -0.04 -15.10 21.52
N SER A 379 0.44 -14.59 22.65
CA SER A 379 1.68 -13.83 22.73
C SER A 379 2.84 -14.73 23.15
N GLN A 380 3.95 -14.68 22.41
CA GLN A 380 5.15 -15.46 22.67
C GLN A 380 6.40 -14.56 22.61
N PRO A 381 7.41 -14.80 23.47
CA PRO A 381 8.71 -14.17 23.32
C PRO A 381 9.42 -14.69 22.06
N VAL A 382 10.07 -13.79 21.34
CA VAL A 382 10.89 -14.08 20.17
C VAL A 382 12.34 -14.22 20.60
N GLY A 383 12.91 -15.40 20.37
CA GLY A 383 14.26 -15.73 20.80
C GLY A 383 14.34 -16.09 22.28
N VAL A 384 15.57 -16.24 22.78
CA VAL A 384 15.82 -16.63 24.17
C VAL A 384 15.77 -15.39 25.06
N PRO A 385 14.97 -15.37 26.14
CA PRO A 385 15.00 -14.30 27.14
C PRO A 385 16.39 -14.16 27.76
N GLN A 386 16.87 -12.92 27.91
CA GLN A 386 18.18 -12.63 28.50
C GLN A 386 18.03 -11.60 29.61
N PHE A 387 18.89 -11.69 30.64
CA PHE A 387 18.98 -10.64 31.66
C PHE A 387 19.40 -9.32 31.02
N ASP A 388 18.81 -8.23 31.49
CA ASP A 388 19.11 -6.85 31.05
C ASP A 388 18.82 -6.54 29.56
N VAL A 389 18.15 -7.44 28.85
CA VAL A 389 17.67 -7.23 27.47
C VAL A 389 16.14 -7.18 27.48
N PRO A 390 15.50 -6.10 26.98
CA PRO A 390 14.06 -6.05 26.86
C PRO A 390 13.52 -7.22 26.02
N PRO A 391 12.51 -7.95 26.49
CA PRO A 391 11.97 -9.07 25.74
C PRO A 391 11.27 -8.56 24.48
N ARG A 392 11.53 -9.22 23.35
CA ARG A 392 10.78 -9.02 22.12
C ARG A 392 9.59 -9.97 22.14
N ASN A 393 8.38 -9.44 22.19
CA ASN A 393 7.17 -10.25 22.12
C ASN A 393 6.48 -10.06 20.77
N GLU A 394 5.96 -11.16 20.24
CA GLU A 394 5.04 -11.15 19.10
C GLU A 394 3.72 -11.78 19.51
N VAL A 395 2.63 -11.32 18.91
CA VAL A 395 1.33 -11.96 19.01
C VAL A 395 0.95 -12.51 17.66
N THR A 396 0.62 -13.79 17.60
CA THR A 396 0.03 -14.42 16.41
C THR A 396 -1.46 -14.62 16.66
N MET A 397 -2.31 -14.12 15.76
CA MET A 397 -3.75 -14.33 15.77
C MET A 397 -4.21 -15.00 14.48
N LEU A 398 -4.81 -16.18 14.60
CA LEU A 398 -5.50 -16.89 13.53
C LEU A 398 -6.97 -16.46 13.48
N ILE A 399 -7.49 -16.27 12.27
CA ILE A 399 -8.86 -15.85 12.00
C ILE A 399 -9.54 -16.96 11.21
N LEU A 400 -10.54 -17.60 11.81
CA LEU A 400 -11.31 -18.67 11.21
C LEU A 400 -12.74 -18.19 10.96
N PRO A 401 -13.23 -18.20 9.71
CA PRO A 401 -14.64 -17.97 9.43
C PRO A 401 -15.52 -18.97 10.19
N GLU A 402 -16.60 -18.49 10.80
CA GLU A 402 -17.61 -19.35 11.44
C GLU A 402 -18.86 -19.37 10.55
N ASP A 403 -19.39 -20.57 10.27
CA ASP A 403 -20.61 -20.71 9.48
C ASP A 403 -21.82 -20.24 10.26
N ASP A 404 -22.68 -19.42 9.64
CA ASP A 404 -23.82 -18.77 10.29
C ASP A 404 -25.01 -19.70 10.60
N VAL A 405 -24.83 -21.02 10.55
CA VAL A 405 -25.92 -22.02 10.61
C VAL A 405 -26.55 -22.14 12.00
N ALA A 406 -25.81 -21.78 13.06
CA ALA A 406 -26.31 -21.85 14.44
C ALA A 406 -26.06 -20.54 15.23
N PRO A 407 -26.96 -20.18 16.16
CA PRO A 407 -26.68 -19.13 17.13
C PRO A 407 -25.47 -19.54 17.98
N PRO A 408 -24.54 -18.62 18.25
CA PRO A 408 -23.33 -18.96 18.97
C PRO A 408 -23.66 -19.30 20.44
N ALA A 409 -22.93 -20.25 21.01
CA ALA A 409 -23.08 -20.61 22.43
C ALA A 409 -22.57 -19.50 23.38
N GLU A 410 -21.76 -18.57 22.87
CA GLU A 410 -21.18 -17.44 23.59
C GLU A 410 -21.52 -16.12 22.90
N ASN A 411 -21.53 -15.03 23.67
CA ASN A 411 -21.78 -13.69 23.13
C ASN A 411 -20.57 -13.21 22.32
N PRO A 412 -20.72 -12.89 21.02
CA PRO A 412 -19.62 -12.42 20.21
C PRO A 412 -19.17 -11.02 20.67
N ILE A 413 -17.86 -10.78 20.61
CA ILE A 413 -17.29 -9.44 20.76
C ILE A 413 -17.61 -8.64 19.51
N LEU A 414 -18.34 -7.54 19.72
CA LEU A 414 -18.73 -6.62 18.68
C LEU A 414 -17.53 -5.76 18.28
N ALA A 415 -16.84 -6.14 17.21
CA ALA A 415 -15.63 -5.48 16.71
C ALA A 415 -15.86 -4.82 15.35
N GLY A 416 -14.84 -4.14 14.84
CA GLY A 416 -14.78 -3.60 13.49
C GLY A 416 -13.34 -3.65 12.98
N SER A 417 -13.07 -3.09 11.80
CA SER A 417 -11.71 -3.04 11.23
C SER A 417 -10.84 -1.95 11.86
N SER A 418 -11.34 -0.71 11.87
CA SER A 418 -10.72 0.44 12.54
C SER A 418 -11.80 1.41 13.05
N CYS A 419 -11.47 2.26 14.03
CA CYS A 419 -12.44 3.19 14.62
C CYS A 419 -13.02 4.16 13.56
N ARG A 420 -12.18 4.74 12.70
CA ARG A 420 -12.59 5.69 11.65
C ARG A 420 -13.69 5.18 10.73
N VAL A 421 -13.70 3.89 10.40
CA VAL A 421 -14.65 3.28 9.45
C VAL A 421 -15.58 2.25 10.12
N CYS A 422 -15.65 2.23 11.45
CA CYS A 422 -16.53 1.32 12.15
C CYS A 422 -17.93 1.92 12.26
N ALA A 423 -18.94 1.24 11.71
CA ALA A 423 -20.34 1.67 11.74
C ALA A 423 -21.02 1.51 13.12
N ARG A 424 -20.39 0.86 14.10
CA ARG A 424 -21.00 0.58 15.41
C ARG A 424 -21.17 1.86 16.24
N GLU A 425 -22.39 2.15 16.63
CA GLU A 425 -22.71 3.25 17.55
C GLU A 425 -22.40 2.88 19.01
N GLY A 426 -22.17 3.88 19.88
CA GLY A 426 -22.02 3.67 21.32
C GLY A 426 -20.82 2.84 21.78
N CYS A 427 -19.83 2.56 20.91
CA CYS A 427 -18.66 1.79 21.29
C CYS A 427 -17.77 2.55 22.30
N ALA A 428 -17.70 2.05 23.54
CA ALA A 428 -16.89 2.64 24.61
C ALA A 428 -15.37 2.57 24.34
N SER A 429 -14.92 1.69 23.45
CA SER A 429 -13.51 1.54 23.05
C SER A 429 -13.13 2.37 21.82
N ARG A 430 -14.03 3.24 21.35
CA ARG A 430 -13.82 4.09 20.18
C ARG A 430 -12.76 5.16 20.46
N ARG A 431 -11.68 5.15 19.68
CA ARG A 431 -10.56 6.11 19.80
C ARG A 431 -10.78 7.42 19.02
N GLU A 432 -11.54 7.35 17.93
CA GLU A 432 -11.82 8.49 17.05
C GLU A 432 -13.25 8.38 16.47
N PRO A 433 -13.86 9.51 16.06
CA PRO A 433 -15.17 9.53 15.41
C PRO A 433 -15.19 8.67 14.14
N SER A 434 -16.31 7.98 13.91
CA SER A 434 -16.53 7.27 12.65
C SER A 434 -16.95 8.25 11.55
N ILE A 435 -16.47 8.05 10.33
CA ILE A 435 -17.00 8.73 9.15
C ILE A 435 -18.32 8.12 8.66
N LEU A 436 -18.68 6.93 9.17
CA LEU A 436 -19.90 6.21 8.79
C LEU A 436 -21.04 6.40 9.80
N SER A 437 -20.74 6.87 11.00
CA SER A 437 -21.72 7.18 12.04
C SER A 437 -22.05 8.67 11.95
N GLY A 438 -22.90 9.02 10.97
CA GLY A 438 -23.45 10.35 10.78
C GLY A 438 -24.89 10.43 11.23
#